data_AF-A0A944CT77-F1
#
_entry.id   AF-A0A944CT77-F1
#
_cell.length_a   1.000
_cell.length_b   1.000
_cell.length_c   1.000
_cell.angle_alpha   90.00
_cell.angle_beta   90.00
_cell.angle_gamma   90.00
#
_symmetry.space_group_name_H-M   'P 1'
#
loop_
_entity.id
_entity.type
_entity.pdbx_description
1 polymer ?
#
loop_
_entity_poly.entity_id
_entity_poly.type
_entity_poly.pdbx_seq_one_letter_code
_entity_poly.pdbx_strand_id
1 'polypeptide(L)'
;MEAIRLQKTIEKNGEISFQNLPVVAGQEVEVIVLLSILPTRKKVLTAHELLDSSLIGLWEERDDIIDSLAYARQLREQSQRRGYDSPR
;
A
#
# COMPACT_ATOMS: atom_id res chain seq x y z
N MET A 1 1.38 1.22 -31.85
CA MET A 1 2.32 0.83 -30.79
C MET A 1 1.57 -0.09 -29.85
N GLU A 2 2.12 -1.27 -29.56
CA GLU A 2 1.53 -2.27 -28.67
C GLU A 2 2.43 -2.41 -27.44
N ALA A 3 1.84 -2.40 -26.25
CA ALA A 3 2.58 -2.41 -24.99
C ALA A 3 2.51 -3.78 -24.32
N ILE A 4 3.66 -4.34 -23.97
CA ILE A 4 3.76 -5.61 -23.23
C ILE A 4 3.88 -5.28 -21.75
N ARG A 5 2.89 -5.68 -20.94
CA ARG A 5 2.91 -5.48 -19.48
C ARG A 5 3.39 -6.75 -18.79
N LEU A 6 4.55 -6.65 -18.15
CA LEU A 6 5.13 -7.73 -17.34
C LEU A 6 5.31 -7.26 -15.90
N GLN A 7 5.10 -8.17 -14.94
CA GLN A 7 5.35 -7.94 -13.52
C GLN A 7 6.46 -8.86 -13.05
N LYS A 8 7.47 -8.30 -12.37
CA LYS A 8 8.58 -9.06 -11.80
C LYS A 8 9.03 -8.43 -10.49
N THR A 9 9.36 -9.26 -9.51
CA THR A 9 9.98 -8.84 -8.25
C THR A 9 11.49 -8.68 -8.46
N ILE A 10 12.07 -7.62 -7.90
CA ILE A 10 13.52 -7.38 -7.97
C ILE A 10 14.25 -8.41 -7.09
N GLU A 11 15.09 -9.23 -7.71
CA GLU A 11 15.89 -10.26 -7.03
C GLU A 11 17.24 -9.70 -6.53
N LYS A 12 17.80 -8.73 -7.26
CA LYS A 12 19.08 -8.07 -6.94
C LYS A 12 18.92 -6.57 -7.07
N ASN A 13 19.40 -5.84 -6.07
CA ASN A 13 19.26 -4.38 -6.02
C ASN A 13 19.82 -3.73 -7.30
N GLY A 14 18.99 -2.89 -7.91
CA GLY A 14 19.36 -2.14 -9.12
C GLY A 14 19.31 -2.93 -10.42
N GLU A 15 18.87 -4.20 -10.42
CA GLU A 15 18.86 -5.05 -11.61
C GLU A 15 17.46 -5.61 -11.90
N ILE A 16 17.00 -5.47 -13.15
CA ILE A 16 15.80 -6.14 -13.66
C ILE A 16 16.11 -6.79 -15.01
N SER A 17 15.81 -8.08 -15.14
CA SER A 17 16.05 -8.85 -16.35
C SER A 17 14.76 -9.47 -16.87
N PHE A 18 14.47 -9.23 -18.15
CA PHE A 18 13.39 -9.88 -18.89
C PHE A 18 14.03 -10.75 -19.98
N GLN A 19 13.53 -11.98 -20.13
CA GLN A 19 13.97 -12.91 -21.16
C GLN A 19 12.79 -13.31 -22.04
N ASN A 20 13.06 -13.76 -23.27
CA ASN A 20 12.05 -14.25 -24.21
C ASN A 20 10.96 -13.21 -24.54
N LEU A 21 11.34 -11.92 -24.63
CA LEU A 21 10.44 -10.89 -25.13
C LEU A 21 10.20 -11.08 -26.64
N PRO A 22 8.96 -10.93 -27.13
CA PRO A 22 8.63 -11.06 -28.55
C PRO A 22 9.05 -9.81 -29.34
N VAL A 23 10.34 -9.48 -29.31
CA VAL A 23 10.95 -8.34 -29.99
C VAL A 23 12.00 -8.82 -30.98
N VAL A 24 12.15 -8.12 -32.10
CA VAL A 24 13.10 -8.47 -33.16
C VAL A 24 14.28 -7.49 -33.22
N ALA A 25 15.42 -7.94 -33.75
CA ALA A 25 16.61 -7.10 -33.88
C ALA A 25 16.35 -5.88 -34.78
N GLY A 26 16.79 -4.69 -34.32
CA GLY A 26 16.57 -3.43 -35.03
C GLY A 26 15.20 -2.79 -34.79
N GLN A 27 14.33 -3.41 -34.01
CA GLN A 27 13.06 -2.81 -33.59
C GLN A 27 13.30 -1.76 -32.51
N GLU A 28 12.77 -0.56 -32.71
CA GLU A 28 12.73 0.47 -31.68
C GLU A 28 11.68 0.11 -30.62
N VAL A 29 12.09 0.13 -29.35
CA VAL A 29 11.24 -0.23 -28.22
C VAL A 29 11.35 0.82 -27.11
N GLU A 30 10.22 1.14 -26.50
CA GLU A 30 10.15 1.99 -25.31
C GLU A 30 9.95 1.12 -24.06
N VAL A 31 10.68 1.43 -22.98
CA VAL A 31 10.58 0.69 -21.71
C VAL A 31 10.04 1.62 -20.63
N ILE A 32 8.90 1.25 -20.05
CA ILE A 32 8.28 1.96 -18.93
C ILE A 32 8.44 1.12 -17.67
N VAL A 33 9.08 1.68 -16.64
CA VAL A 33 9.26 1.02 -15.34
C VAL A 33 8.32 1.63 -14.32
N LEU A 34 7.34 0.84 -13.88
CA LEU A 34 6.40 1.22 -12.82
C LEU A 34 6.84 0.59 -11.49
N LEU A 35 7.38 1.41 -10.59
CA LEU A 35 7.74 0.97 -9.25
C LEU A 35 6.48 0.86 -8.38
N SER A 36 6.13 -0.35 -7.98
CA SER A 36 5.10 -0.55 -6.95
C SER A 36 5.68 -0.17 -5.59
N ILE A 37 4.91 0.54 -4.77
CA ILE A 37 5.27 0.81 -3.39
C ILE A 37 5.45 -0.54 -2.71
N LEU A 38 6.66 -0.80 -2.18
CA LEU A 38 6.90 -2.00 -1.39
C LEU A 38 5.86 -2.02 -0.26
N PRO A 39 5.05 -3.08 -0.11
CA PRO A 39 4.17 -3.16 1.03
C PRO A 39 5.05 -3.09 2.28
N THR A 40 4.88 -2.01 3.05
CA THR A 40 5.53 -1.92 4.35
C THR A 40 5.06 -3.14 5.14
N ARG A 41 6.01 -3.95 5.61
CA ARG A 41 5.66 -5.07 6.49
C ARG A 41 4.89 -4.46 7.65
N LYS A 42 3.62 -4.85 7.80
CA LYS A 42 2.82 -4.42 8.95
C LYS A 42 3.58 -4.84 10.19
N LYS A 43 3.94 -3.88 11.04
CA LYS A 43 4.62 -4.17 12.29
C LYS A 43 3.63 -4.93 13.17
N VAL A 44 3.93 -6.19 13.44
CA VAL A 44 3.15 -6.98 14.41
C VAL A 44 3.67 -6.59 15.79
N LEU A 45 2.77 -6.12 16.63
CA LEU A 45 3.08 -5.77 18.02
C LEU A 45 2.48 -6.85 18.93
N THR A 46 3.23 -7.26 19.94
CA THR A 46 2.67 -7.97 21.09
C THR A 46 1.72 -7.06 21.86
N ALA A 47 0.87 -7.63 22.73
CA ALA A 47 -0.04 -6.82 23.54
C ALA A 47 0.70 -5.79 24.42
N HIS A 48 1.88 -6.15 24.92
CA HIS A 48 2.72 -5.25 25.71
C HIS A 48 3.31 -4.12 24.85
N GLU A 49 3.88 -4.43 23.68
CA GLU A 49 4.41 -3.41 22.76
C GLU A 49 3.32 -2.49 22.19
N LEU A 50 2.08 -2.98 22.08
CA LEU A 50 0.94 -2.14 21.71
C LEU A 50 0.59 -1.18 22.84
N LEU A 51 0.58 -1.64 24.10
CA LEU A 51 0.34 -0.81 25.27
C LEU A 51 1.39 0.30 25.39
N ASP A 52 2.65 -0.02 25.12
CA ASP A 52 3.77 0.93 25.15
C ASP A 52 3.88 1.79 23.88
N SER A 53 3.00 1.58 22.90
CA SER A 53 2.98 2.37 21.67
C SER A 53 2.18 3.66 21.83
N SER A 54 2.51 4.67 21.03
CA SER A 54 1.74 5.93 20.95
C SER A 54 0.34 5.78 20.34
N LEU A 55 -0.10 4.56 20.02
CA LEU A 55 -1.46 4.29 19.54
C LEU A 55 -2.47 4.25 20.69
N ILE A 56 -2.05 3.78 21.87
CA ILE A 56 -2.88 3.79 23.08
C ILE A 56 -2.77 5.18 23.72
N GLY A 57 -3.90 5.76 24.13
CA GLY A 57 -3.95 7.13 24.65
C GLY A 57 -4.04 8.23 23.58
N LEU A 58 -3.97 7.90 22.28
CA LEU A 58 -4.07 8.89 21.19
C LEU A 58 -5.36 9.75 21.23
N TRP A 59 -6.40 9.24 21.88
CA TRP A 59 -7.71 9.90 22.03
C TRP A 59 -7.92 10.52 23.41
N GLU A 60 -6.98 10.33 24.34
CA GLU A 60 -7.10 10.80 25.73
C GLU A 60 -7.09 12.33 25.81
N GLU A 61 -6.22 12.97 25.01
CA GLU A 61 -6.02 14.42 25.04
C GLU A 61 -6.79 15.17 23.93
N ARG A 62 -7.68 14.48 23.21
CA ARG A 62 -8.45 15.09 22.10
C ARG A 62 -9.69 15.80 22.62
N ASP A 63 -9.57 17.11 22.79
CA ASP A 63 -10.65 18.02 23.17
C ASP A 63 -11.52 18.46 21.98
N ASP A 64 -11.05 18.25 20.76
CA ASP A 64 -11.78 18.54 19.52
C ASP A 64 -12.98 17.60 19.28
N ILE A 65 -13.07 16.50 20.03
CA ILE A 65 -14.16 15.53 19.93
C ILE A 65 -15.12 15.73 21.09
N ILE A 66 -16.18 16.48 20.81
CA ILE A 66 -17.22 16.82 21.80
C ILE A 66 -18.08 15.60 22.15
N ASP A 67 -18.40 14.76 21.16
CA ASP A 67 -19.16 13.51 21.34
C ASP A 67 -18.40 12.32 20.75
N SER A 68 -17.70 11.60 21.64
CA SER A 68 -16.89 10.43 21.29
C SER A 68 -17.70 9.30 20.66
N LEU A 69 -18.99 9.17 21.01
CA LEU A 69 -19.85 8.10 20.49
C LEU A 69 -20.35 8.40 19.08
N ALA A 70 -20.77 9.65 18.83
CA ALA A 70 -21.11 10.10 17.49
C ALA A 70 -19.90 10.03 16.57
N TYR A 71 -18.73 10.47 17.04
CA TYR A 71 -17.49 10.43 16.28
C TYR A 71 -17.03 8.99 15.97
N ALA A 72 -17.14 8.06 16.93
CA ALA A 72 -16.84 6.64 16.69
C ALA A 72 -17.79 6.00 15.66
N ARG A 73 -19.08 6.38 15.64
CA ARG A 73 -20.04 5.95 14.61
C ARG A 73 -19.65 6.46 13.24
N GLN A 74 -19.30 7.74 13.13
CA GLN A 74 -18.84 8.35 11.88
C GLN A 74 -17.61 7.63 11.32
N LEU A 75 -16.60 7.32 12.16
CA LEU A 75 -15.42 6.57 11.74
C LEU A 75 -15.76 5.17 11.22
N ARG A 76 -16.72 4.48 11.85
CA ARG A 76 -17.19 3.18 11.39
C ARG A 76 -17.85 3.25 10.01
N GLU A 77 -18.70 4.25 9.78
CA GLU A 77 -19.34 4.44 8.47
C GLU A 77 -18.31 4.75 7.38
N GLN A 78 -17.32 5.60 7.68
CA GLN A 78 -16.24 5.92 6.75
C GLN A 78 -15.39 4.70 6.38
N SER A 79 -15.08 3.82 7.35
CA SER A 79 -14.27 2.62 7.08
C SER A 79 -15.02 1.58 6.26
N GLN A 80 -16.33 1.42 6.49
CA GLN A 80 -17.18 0.52 5.70
C GLN A 80 -17.24 0.90 4.22
N ARG A 81 -17.23 2.19 3.90
CA ARG A 81 -17.25 2.68 2.50
C ARG A 81 -15.94 2.36 1.76
N ARG A 82 -14.78 2.37 2.43
CA ARG A 82 -13.48 2.10 1.80
C ARG A 82 -13.34 0.68 1.25
N GLY A 83 -14.10 -0.28 1.78
CA GLY A 83 -14.11 -1.67 1.30
C GLY A 83 -14.84 -1.86 -0.03
N TYR A 84 -15.60 -0.87 -0.51
CA TYR A 84 -16.37 -0.97 -1.75
C TYR A 84 -15.60 -0.45 -2.99
N ASP A 85 -14.65 0.47 -2.79
CA ASP A 85 -13.90 1.15 -3.87
C ASP A 85 -12.48 0.60 -4.13
N SER A 86 -12.10 -0.53 -3.51
CA SER A 86 -10.81 -1.16 -3.77
C SER A 86 -10.97 -2.26 -4.84
N PRO A 87 -10.49 -2.07 -6.09
CA PRO A 87 -10.46 -3.16 -7.06
C PRO A 87 -9.53 -4.27 -6.54
N ARG A 88 -10.05 -5.50 -6.51
CA ARG A 88 -9.29 -6.72 -6.19
C ARG A 88 -8.30 -7.06 -7.29
#